data_AF-A0A846DML1-F1
#
_entry.id   AF-A0A846DML1-F1
#
_cell.length_a   1.000
_cell.length_b   1.000
_cell.length_c   1.000
_cell.angle_alpha   90.00
_cell.angle_beta   90.00
_cell.angle_gamma   90.00
#
_symmetry.space_group_name_H-M   'P 1'
#
loop_
_entity.id
_entity.type
_entity.pdbx_description
1 polymer ?
#
loop_
_entity_poly.entity_id
_entity_poly.type
_entity_poly.pdbx_seq_one_letter_code
_entity_poly.pdbx_strand_id
1 'polypeptide(L)'
;MELYKPGLAPDDPLRKRKRFNQASLGLVSTLSFPVIVSTADAMLKSAEVTLVGYEKTGSGHCTAIVRGAIAEVRIAVESGKDYAQREGELLSSTIIARLRF
;
A
#
# COMPACT_ATOMS: atom_id res chain seq x y z
N MET A 1 -11.69 -43.91 2.17
CA MET A 1 -12.62 -42.85 1.75
C MET A 1 -12.83 -41.96 2.96
N GLU A 2 -11.80 -41.18 3.27
CA GLU A 2 -11.71 -40.39 4.49
C GLU A 2 -12.17 -38.97 4.19
N LEU A 3 -13.04 -38.47 5.05
CA LEU A 3 -13.88 -37.29 4.85
C LEU A 3 -13.05 -36.02 4.64
N TYR A 4 -13.38 -35.31 3.56
CA TYR A 4 -12.96 -33.93 3.30
C TYR A 4 -13.16 -33.06 4.57
N LYS A 5 -12.06 -32.55 5.13
CA LYS A 5 -12.06 -31.62 6.25
C LYS A 5 -12.33 -30.19 5.71
N PRO A 6 -13.49 -29.57 6.02
CA PRO A 6 -13.78 -28.23 5.56
C PRO A 6 -12.92 -27.23 6.35
N GLY A 7 -11.84 -26.76 5.73
CA GLY A 7 -10.92 -25.80 6.37
C GLY A 7 -9.71 -25.38 5.53
N LEU A 8 -9.53 -25.94 4.34
CA LEU A 8 -8.42 -25.57 3.45
C LEU A 8 -8.92 -25.39 2.01
N ALA A 9 -9.86 -24.47 1.80
CA ALA A 9 -10.13 -23.95 0.47
C ALA A 9 -9.01 -22.92 0.13
N PRO A 10 -8.25 -23.08 -0.97
CA PRO A 10 -7.16 -22.17 -1.34
C PRO A 10 -7.58 -20.71 -1.64
N ASP A 11 -8.88 -20.40 -1.59
CA ASP A 11 -9.43 -19.17 -2.15
C ASP A 11 -10.73 -18.69 -1.47
N ASP A 12 -10.86 -18.85 -0.14
CA ASP A 12 -12.04 -18.36 0.62
C ASP A 12 -12.40 -16.88 0.30
N PRO A 13 -13.52 -16.61 -0.39
CA PRO A 13 -13.97 -15.27 -0.73
C PRO A 13 -14.37 -14.43 0.50
N LEU A 14 -14.75 -15.08 1.60
CA LEU A 14 -15.14 -14.42 2.85
C LEU A 14 -13.91 -13.85 3.58
N ARG A 15 -12.75 -14.52 3.48
CA ARG A 15 -11.47 -13.99 3.93
C ARG A 15 -11.09 -12.71 3.15
N LYS A 16 -11.35 -12.65 1.84
CA LYS A 16 -11.15 -11.44 1.02
C LYS A 16 -12.09 -10.30 1.44
N ARG A 17 -13.36 -10.59 1.75
CA ARG A 17 -14.35 -9.57 2.20
C ARG A 17 -13.99 -8.92 3.53
N LYS A 18 -13.36 -9.64 4.48
CA LYS A 18 -12.94 -9.05 5.78
C LYS A 18 -11.76 -8.08 5.68
N ARG A 19 -10.90 -8.16 4.65
CA ARG A 19 -9.68 -7.34 4.55
C ARG A 19 -9.93 -5.90 4.06
N PHE A 20 -11.12 -5.60 3.55
CA PHE A 20 -11.39 -4.35 2.83
C PHE A 20 -12.55 -3.51 3.38
N ASN A 21 -13.13 -3.91 4.51
CA ASN A 21 -14.19 -3.16 5.14
C ASN A 21 -13.57 -1.97 5.91
N GLN A 22 -13.48 -0.80 5.26
CA GLN A 22 -12.86 0.46 5.74
C GLN A 22 -11.32 0.53 5.61
N ALA A 23 -10.77 0.17 4.44
CA ALA A 23 -9.35 0.37 4.17
C ALA A 23 -9.02 1.86 3.99
N SER A 24 -8.09 2.37 4.80
CA SER A 24 -7.44 3.65 4.56
C SER A 24 -6.52 3.57 3.35
N LEU A 25 -6.20 4.72 2.74
CA LEU A 25 -5.18 4.84 1.70
C LEU A 25 -3.96 5.60 2.22
N GLY A 26 -2.78 5.15 1.80
CA GLY A 26 -1.52 5.86 1.95
C GLY A 26 -0.94 6.18 0.58
N LEU A 27 -0.46 7.41 0.41
CA LEU A 27 0.13 7.89 -0.83
C LEU A 27 1.51 8.48 -0.52
N VAL A 28 2.50 8.15 -1.34
CA VAL A 28 3.82 8.79 -1.36
C VAL A 28 4.16 9.11 -2.80
N SER A 29 4.68 10.31 -3.07
CA SER A 29 5.00 10.79 -4.42
C SER A 29 6.47 11.16 -4.54
N THR A 30 7.08 10.81 -5.67
CA THR A 30 8.50 11.03 -5.99
C THR A 30 8.69 11.62 -7.40
N LEU A 31 9.88 12.18 -7.65
CA LEU A 31 10.26 12.78 -8.94
C LEU A 31 10.59 11.77 -10.05
N SER A 32 10.90 10.52 -9.72
CA SER A 32 11.24 9.51 -10.70
C SER A 32 10.51 8.18 -10.48
N PHE A 33 10.42 7.41 -11.56
CA PHE A 33 9.81 6.08 -11.53
C PHE A 33 10.63 5.03 -10.74
N PRO A 34 11.97 4.93 -10.87
CA PRO A 34 12.73 3.96 -10.09
C PRO A 34 12.64 4.20 -8.58
N VAL A 35 12.66 5.48 -8.15
CA VAL A 35 12.52 5.81 -6.73
C VAL A 35 11.11 5.50 -6.24
N ILE A 36 10.06 5.67 -7.05
CA ILE A 36 8.71 5.28 -6.60
C ILE A 36 8.57 3.78 -6.40
N VAL A 37 9.22 2.96 -7.24
CA VAL A 37 9.18 1.50 -7.12
C VAL A 37 9.85 1.07 -5.83
N SER A 38 11.02 1.62 -5.54
CA SER A 38 11.77 1.32 -4.30
C SER A 38 11.07 1.87 -3.05
N THR A 39 10.42 3.02 -3.19
CA THR A 39 9.54 3.59 -2.14
C THR A 39 8.36 2.67 -1.86
N ALA A 40 7.68 2.17 -2.89
CA ALA A 40 6.58 1.22 -2.74
C ALA A 40 7.03 -0.09 -2.07
N ASP A 41 8.22 -0.60 -2.42
CA ASP A 41 8.82 -1.76 -1.75
C ASP A 41 9.07 -1.50 -0.24
N ALA A 42 9.61 -0.33 0.11
CA ALA A 42 9.79 0.08 1.51
C ALA A 42 8.46 0.21 2.28
N MET A 43 7.40 0.70 1.63
CA MET A 43 6.05 0.74 2.19
C MET A 43 5.51 -0.67 2.46
N LEU A 44 5.66 -1.59 1.50
CA LEU A 44 5.15 -2.97 1.61
C LEU A 44 5.90 -3.82 2.63
N LYS A 45 7.21 -3.60 2.79
CA LYS A 45 8.03 -4.37 3.75
C LYS A 45 7.82 -3.96 5.21
N SER A 46 7.29 -2.76 5.44
CA SER A 46 7.20 -2.19 6.80
C SER A 46 5.87 -2.46 7.52
N ALA A 47 4.83 -2.86 6.80
CA ALA A 47 3.48 -3.00 7.37
C ALA A 47 2.59 -3.96 6.55
N GLU A 48 1.49 -4.41 7.15
CA GLU A 48 0.46 -5.23 6.50
C GLU A 48 -0.45 -4.39 5.61
N VAL A 49 0.12 -3.88 4.51
CA VAL A 49 -0.57 -3.11 3.48
C VAL A 49 -0.50 -3.80 2.13
N THR A 50 -1.39 -3.43 1.21
CA THR A 50 -1.40 -3.92 -0.17
C THR A 50 -1.21 -2.75 -1.12
N LEU A 51 -0.31 -2.89 -2.09
CA LEU A 51 -0.16 -1.92 -3.18
C LEU A 51 -1.43 -1.96 -4.03
N VAL A 52 -2.12 -0.82 -4.10
CA VAL A 52 -3.31 -0.64 -4.94
C VAL A 52 -2.89 -0.35 -6.38
N GLY A 53 -1.83 0.44 -6.53
CA GLY A 53 -1.30 0.83 -7.81
C GLY A 53 -0.28 1.95 -7.65
N TYR A 54 0.12 2.49 -8.80
CA TYR A 54 0.94 3.68 -8.88
C TYR A 54 0.43 4.56 -10.03
N GLU A 55 0.53 5.86 -9.86
CA GLU A 55 0.08 6.85 -10.83
C GLU A 55 1.26 7.66 -11.36
N LYS A 56 1.21 8.02 -12.64
CA LYS A 56 2.21 8.85 -13.32
C LYS A 56 1.51 10.03 -13.97
N THR A 57 1.88 11.26 -13.58
CA THR A 57 1.17 12.48 -14.02
C THR A 57 1.98 13.37 -14.97
N GLY A 58 3.19 12.93 -15.37
CA GLY A 58 4.09 13.67 -16.24
C GLY A 58 5.25 14.33 -15.47
N SER A 59 6.25 14.83 -16.20
CA SER A 59 7.45 15.48 -15.63
C SER A 59 8.20 14.63 -14.58
N GLY A 60 8.11 13.30 -14.68
CA GLY A 60 8.72 12.36 -13.75
C GLY A 60 7.88 12.06 -12.49
N HIS A 61 6.83 12.83 -12.21
CA HIS A 61 6.01 12.66 -11.01
C HIS A 61 5.33 11.30 -10.98
N CYS A 62 5.68 10.52 -9.95
CA CYS A 62 5.15 9.19 -9.73
C CYS A 62 4.59 9.10 -8.30
N THR A 63 3.45 8.44 -8.11
CA THR A 63 2.81 8.25 -6.79
C THR A 63 2.52 6.79 -6.54
N ALA A 64 2.98 6.23 -5.43
CA ALA A 64 2.62 4.89 -4.97
C ALA A 64 1.40 4.98 -4.03
N ILE A 65 0.45 4.06 -4.19
CA ILE A 65 -0.80 4.06 -3.44
C ILE A 65 -0.96 2.70 -2.75
N VAL A 66 -1.00 2.68 -1.42
CA VAL A 66 -1.23 1.47 -0.62
C VAL A 66 -2.57 1.53 0.11
N ARG A 67 -3.14 0.36 0.42
CA ARG A 67 -4.34 0.22 1.26
C ARG A 67 -4.11 -0.72 2.43
N GLY A 68 -4.77 -0.45 3.54
CA GLY A 68 -4.73 -1.30 4.74
C GLY A 68 -5.53 -0.71 5.89
N ALA A 69 -5.33 -1.25 7.10
CA ALA A 69 -5.81 -0.61 8.32
C ALA A 69 -5.04 0.70 8.59
N ILE A 70 -5.67 1.66 9.28
CA ILE A 70 -5.08 2.99 9.47
C ILE A 70 -3.73 2.97 10.20
N ALA A 71 -3.54 2.04 11.14
CA ALA A 71 -2.26 1.87 11.82
C ALA A 71 -1.17 1.42 10.84
N GLU A 72 -1.44 0.36 10.06
CA GLU A 72 -0.53 -0.19 9.05
C GLU A 72 -0.20 0.85 7.96
N VAL A 73 -1.20 1.60 7.49
CA VAL A 73 -1.00 2.65 6.48
C VAL A 73 -0.10 3.78 6.99
N ARG A 74 -0.20 4.15 8.28
CA ARG A 74 0.69 5.15 8.87
C ARG A 74 2.14 4.69 8.89
N ILE A 75 2.37 3.44 9.29
CA ILE A 75 3.72 2.83 9.32
C ILE A 75 4.29 2.77 7.89
N ALA A 76 3.49 2.27 6.93
CA ALA A 76 3.88 2.18 5.53
C ALA A 76 4.27 3.54 4.95
N VAL A 77 3.42 4.56 5.13
CA VAL A 77 3.67 5.90 4.58
C VAL A 77 4.90 6.55 5.22
N GLU A 78 5.13 6.37 6.52
CA GLU A 78 6.33 6.91 7.18
C GLU A 78 7.60 6.25 6.61
N SER A 79 7.61 4.92 6.49
CA SER A 79 8.73 4.17 5.88
C SER A 79 9.01 4.62 4.43
N GLY A 80 7.96 4.77 3.62
CA GLY A 80 8.09 5.25 2.25
C GLY A 80 8.58 6.69 2.16
N LYS A 81 8.07 7.57 3.03
CA LYS A 81 8.49 8.98 3.13
C LYS A 81 9.98 9.06 3.47
N ASP A 82 10.43 8.30 4.48
CA ASP A 82 11.83 8.27 4.90
C ASP A 82 12.75 7.77 3.79
N TYR A 83 12.34 6.72 3.06
CA TYR A 83 13.09 6.23 1.89
C TYR A 83 13.20 7.32 0.82
N ALA A 84 12.08 7.90 0.41
CA ALA A 84 12.06 8.95 -0.63
C ALA A 84 12.84 10.21 -0.22
N GLN A 85 12.88 10.56 1.07
CA GLN A 85 13.70 11.65 1.59
C GLN A 85 15.20 11.35 1.50
N ARG A 86 15.62 10.12 1.79
CA ARG A 86 17.03 9.70 1.68
C ARG A 86 17.53 9.77 0.23
N GLU A 87 16.66 9.45 -0.72
CA GLU A 87 16.94 9.56 -2.15
C GLU A 87 16.85 11.01 -2.67
N GLY A 88 16.39 11.96 -1.86
CA GLY A 88 16.25 13.37 -2.25
C GLY A 88 15.11 13.65 -3.24
N GLU A 89 14.17 12.72 -3.39
CA GLU A 89 13.10 12.80 -4.40
C GLU A 89 11.68 12.89 -3.80
N LEU A 90 11.53 12.95 -2.48
CA LEU A 90 10.20 13.11 -1.87
C LEU A 90 9.53 14.41 -2.33
N LEU A 91 8.35 14.27 -2.94
CA LEU A 91 7.49 15.40 -3.31
C LEU A 91 6.39 15.64 -2.29
N SER A 92 5.64 14.58 -1.96
CA SER A 92 4.55 14.65 -1.00
C SER A 92 4.21 13.28 -0.42
N SER A 93 3.52 13.26 0.71
CA SER A 93 2.95 12.07 1.32
C SER A 93 1.61 12.40 1.94
N THR A 94 0.60 11.55 1.79
CA THR A 94 -0.76 11.80 2.31
C THR A 94 -1.39 10.50 2.82
N ILE A 95 -2.19 10.61 3.88
CA ILE A 95 -3.00 9.50 4.41
C ILE A 95 -4.46 9.89 4.36
N ILE A 96 -5.28 9.05 3.72
CA ILE A 96 -6.74 9.16 3.70
C ILE A 96 -7.27 8.12 4.68
N ALA A 97 -7.59 8.56 5.89
CA ALA A 97 -7.87 7.66 7.01
C ALA A 97 -9.16 6.84 6.86
N ARG A 98 -10.13 7.35 6.11
CA ARG A 98 -11.39 6.65 5.84
C ARG A 98 -11.89 7.01 4.46
N LEU A 99 -11.70 6.11 3.51
CA LEU A 99 -12.21 6.28 2.16
C LEU A 99 -13.73 5.99 2.14
N ARG A 100 -14.52 6.94 1.65
CA ARG A 100 -15.95 6.77 1.35
C ARG A 100 -16.15 7.09 -0.13
N PHE A 101 -16.25 6.06 -0.96
CA PHE A 101 -16.65 6.15 -2.37
C PHE A 101 -17.51 4.93 -2.69
#